data_AF-A0AAW8D1J0-F1
#
_entry.id   AF-A0AAW8D1J0-F1
#
_cell.length_a   1.000
_cell.length_b   1.000
_cell.length_c   1.000
_cell.angle_alpha   90.00
_cell.angle_beta   90.00
_cell.angle_gamma   90.00
#
_symmetry.space_group_name_H-M   'P 1'
#
loop_
_entity.id
_entity.type
_entity.pdbx_description
1 polymer ?
#
loop_
_entity_poly.entity_id
_entity_poly.type
_entity_poly.pdbx_seq_one_letter_code
_entity_poly.pdbx_strand_id
1 'polypeptide(L)'
;MIISPPFLPDRAGASEEAWLDAAMAQPASRLASTNAPEGSFPLSLKLGWHNGLHIQAPRSGGAYLPVRAIADGKVVFVHAPTAPNSDVKHALNYNPFHADTPTAAWTSDGFVVIEHKTEIGAEGNAVTEVVYYSACMHLASIAHCPKTKASWAVGDAVHRKDELGAPGLIYGHEGQVHFEICCDEVNLRRLTRRGPDWVDPLDPQVPVADGRTDSVFGSAYIYLPAGTPTSASQPTSQLRAANGAVGAAAATAAHALPNPQWVQVAYEKGMATLTSYDRFGAPVGASRNDSRYDYISGVNASVAVKGAASQSFEHDLYAVCNDRHGALDVSTRAASSPSGWYELLRFGRNLGPDPLPANAAHWRKIATPTGEVWADLNAQGTFKFSDADFLPVIGWNCFDDDPNTDLRCDSLHMKTLIRDPDPKSERRMDRVELAKRLGEVDVRKKLRRAICKFPCEWDRATVEARYGWLETEDFKSTDDDATGARKWDRFVKHAHGLTFEDLPKAFKDADW
;
A
#
# COMPACT_ATOMS: atom_id res chain seq x y z
N MET A 1 7.40 -13.02 1.16
CA MET A 1 7.26 -11.55 1.18
C MET A 1 8.51 -10.96 0.56
N ILE A 2 8.37 -10.20 -0.53
CA ILE A 2 9.50 -9.66 -1.32
C ILE A 2 10.09 -8.42 -0.63
N ILE A 3 9.24 -7.55 -0.06
CA ILE A 3 9.62 -6.31 0.62
C ILE A 3 9.41 -6.44 2.14
N SER A 4 10.33 -5.96 2.97
CA SER A 4 10.20 -5.86 4.44
C SER A 4 10.26 -4.40 4.89
N PRO A 5 9.73 -4.05 6.07
CA PRO A 5 10.00 -2.72 6.62
C PRO A 5 11.50 -2.52 6.87
N PRO A 6 11.99 -1.25 6.89
CA PRO A 6 13.39 -0.93 7.13
C PRO A 6 13.84 -1.18 8.57
N PHE A 7 12.91 -1.38 9.52
CA PHE A 7 13.22 -1.82 10.88
C PHE A 7 12.54 -3.15 11.19
N LEU A 8 13.18 -3.97 12.03
CA LEU A 8 12.69 -5.32 12.37
C LEU A 8 12.55 -5.45 13.89
N PRO A 9 11.52 -4.82 14.52
CA PRO A 9 11.25 -5.03 15.93
C PRO A 9 10.79 -6.46 16.20
N ASP A 10 10.87 -6.89 17.46
CA ASP A 10 10.29 -8.17 17.87
C ASP A 10 8.79 -8.18 17.55
N ARG A 11 8.30 -9.32 17.04
CA ARG A 11 6.88 -9.50 16.74
C ARG A 11 6.05 -9.59 18.02
N ALA A 12 6.59 -10.14 19.11
CA ALA A 12 5.90 -10.27 20.40
C ALA A 12 4.43 -10.78 20.32
N GLY A 13 4.11 -11.63 19.33
CA GLY A 13 2.75 -12.14 19.08
C GLY A 13 1.76 -11.15 18.45
N ALA A 14 2.20 -9.96 18.01
CA ALA A 14 1.37 -8.95 17.35
C ALA A 14 0.78 -9.46 16.02
N SER A 15 -0.33 -8.84 15.60
CA SER A 15 -0.81 -8.99 14.22
C SER A 15 0.22 -8.45 13.24
N GLU A 16 0.12 -8.85 11.96
CA GLU A 16 1.01 -8.33 10.94
C GLU A 16 0.90 -6.81 10.79
N GLU A 17 -0.33 -6.27 10.78
CA GLU A 17 -0.59 -4.83 10.73
C GLU A 17 0.04 -4.09 11.92
N ALA A 18 -0.16 -4.58 13.15
CA ALA A 18 0.42 -3.94 14.34
C ALA A 18 1.95 -4.01 14.35
N TRP A 19 2.53 -5.10 13.86
CA TRP A 19 3.98 -5.21 13.72
C TRP A 19 4.54 -4.26 12.65
N LEU A 20 3.86 -4.09 11.52
CA LEU A 20 4.22 -3.13 10.48
C LEU A 20 4.09 -1.68 10.97
N ASP A 21 3.00 -1.34 11.67
CA ASP A 21 2.82 -0.02 12.28
C ASP A 21 3.93 0.29 13.29
N ALA A 22 4.37 -0.71 14.08
CA ALA A 22 5.51 -0.54 14.99
C ALA A 22 6.85 -0.41 14.24
N ALA A 23 7.04 -1.15 13.15
CA ALA A 23 8.27 -1.13 12.37
C ALA A 23 8.46 0.13 11.52
N MET A 24 7.37 0.82 11.18
CA MET A 24 7.36 2.04 10.35
C MET A 24 6.65 3.21 11.06
N ALA A 25 6.71 3.25 12.39
CA ALA A 25 6.07 4.29 13.17
C ALA A 25 6.65 5.67 12.80
N GLN A 26 5.78 6.63 12.53
CA GLN A 26 6.21 8.02 12.32
C GLN A 26 6.69 8.66 13.64
N PRO A 27 7.51 9.71 13.56
CA PRO A 27 7.83 10.57 14.69
C PRO A 27 6.61 11.01 15.50
N ALA A 28 6.80 11.17 16.81
CA ALA A 28 5.79 11.74 17.69
C ALA A 28 5.66 13.27 17.54
N SER A 29 6.69 13.94 17.01
CA SER A 29 6.66 15.37 16.71
C SER A 29 5.60 15.65 15.65
N ARG A 30 4.93 16.79 15.79
CA ARG A 30 3.84 17.21 14.89
C ARG A 30 4.08 18.62 14.40
N LEU A 31 3.71 18.86 13.15
CA LEU A 31 3.76 20.19 12.56
C LEU A 31 2.58 21.03 13.05
N ALA A 32 2.85 22.20 13.62
CA ALA A 32 1.82 23.05 14.23
C ALA A 32 0.70 23.48 13.25
N SER A 33 1.02 23.66 11.96
CA SER A 33 0.05 24.10 10.94
C SER A 33 -0.88 23.01 10.44
N THR A 34 -0.49 21.73 10.56
CA THR A 34 -1.22 20.60 9.96
C THR A 34 -1.66 19.57 10.99
N ASN A 35 -1.06 19.62 12.18
CA ASN A 35 -1.14 18.59 13.22
C ASN A 35 -0.75 17.19 12.72
N ALA A 36 -0.18 17.06 11.52
CA ALA A 36 0.35 15.80 11.01
C ALA A 36 1.69 15.49 11.68
N PRO A 37 2.07 14.21 11.82
CA PRO A 37 3.42 13.85 12.20
C PRO A 37 4.45 14.49 11.26
N GLU A 38 5.59 14.87 11.79
CA GLU A 38 6.70 15.40 11.01
C GLU A 38 7.14 14.40 9.92
N GLY A 39 7.43 14.92 8.72
CA GLY A 39 7.83 14.09 7.57
C GLY A 39 6.77 13.10 7.10
N SER A 40 5.50 13.52 7.09
CA SER A 40 4.40 12.69 6.60
C SER A 40 4.42 12.56 5.08
N PHE A 41 4.20 11.33 4.59
CA PHE A 41 3.91 11.04 3.19
C PHE A 41 2.40 11.10 2.91
N PRO A 42 1.96 11.56 1.72
CA PRO A 42 2.72 12.29 0.70
C PRO A 42 2.78 13.79 0.96
N LEU A 43 2.06 14.28 1.98
CA LEU A 43 1.92 15.69 2.30
C LEU A 43 2.34 15.98 3.73
N SER A 44 3.15 17.01 3.89
CA SER A 44 3.72 17.41 5.18
C SER A 44 3.42 18.89 5.48
N LEU A 45 4.41 19.77 5.50
CA LEU A 45 4.27 21.18 5.84
C LEU A 45 3.43 21.95 4.81
N LYS A 46 2.31 22.56 5.22
CA LYS A 46 1.49 23.46 4.38
C LYS A 46 1.04 22.89 3.03
N LEU A 47 0.75 21.58 2.99
CA LEU A 47 0.50 20.83 1.75
C LEU A 47 1.70 20.82 0.79
N GLY A 48 2.93 20.89 1.31
CA GLY A 48 4.11 20.55 0.53
C GLY A 48 4.17 19.04 0.32
N TRP A 49 4.50 18.62 -0.89
CA TRP A 49 4.84 17.25 -1.21
C TRP A 49 6.08 16.82 -0.44
N HIS A 50 6.10 15.54 -0.06
CA HIS A 50 7.20 14.91 0.65
C HIS A 50 7.36 13.49 0.11
N ASN A 51 8.50 13.20 -0.53
CA ASN A 51 8.66 12.02 -1.38
C ASN A 51 8.66 10.70 -0.59
N GLY A 52 8.88 10.77 0.72
CA GLY A 52 8.93 9.61 1.59
C GLY A 52 8.34 9.88 2.96
N LEU A 53 8.73 9.04 3.90
CA LEU A 53 8.21 9.02 5.26
C LEU A 53 9.38 9.16 6.24
N HIS A 54 9.26 10.07 7.20
CA HIS A 54 10.10 10.01 8.38
C HIS A 54 9.63 8.84 9.26
N ILE A 55 10.56 7.98 9.64
CA ILE A 55 10.31 6.81 10.50
C ILE A 55 11.14 6.96 11.77
N GLN A 56 10.46 6.84 12.92
CA GLN A 56 11.10 6.69 14.22
C GLN A 56 11.54 5.23 14.38
N ALA A 57 12.84 5.02 14.50
CA ALA A 57 13.42 3.71 14.74
C ALA A 57 12.86 3.12 16.04
N PRO A 58 12.38 1.86 16.03
CA PRO A 58 12.02 1.17 17.26
C PRO A 58 13.25 0.99 18.15
N ARG A 59 13.02 0.81 19.46
CA ARG A 59 14.10 0.59 20.43
C ARG A 59 14.10 -0.85 20.95
N SER A 60 15.30 -1.39 21.14
CA SER A 60 15.52 -2.67 21.81
C SER A 60 16.78 -2.57 22.67
N GLY A 61 16.73 -3.07 23.91
CA GLY A 61 17.88 -3.02 24.82
C GLY A 61 18.40 -1.61 25.11
N GLY A 62 17.54 -0.59 25.04
CA GLY A 62 17.91 0.82 25.25
C GLY A 62 18.47 1.55 24.02
N ALA A 63 18.78 0.84 22.92
CA ALA A 63 19.29 1.43 21.68
C ALA A 63 18.21 1.45 20.58
N TYR A 64 18.36 2.36 19.62
CA TYR A 64 17.58 2.32 18.38
C TYR A 64 18.02 1.12 17.52
N LEU A 65 17.06 0.45 16.89
CA LEU A 65 17.35 -0.61 15.93
C LEU A 65 18.05 -0.04 14.69
N PRO A 66 18.98 -0.78 14.08
CA PRO A 66 19.61 -0.36 12.85
C PRO A 66 18.66 -0.48 11.65
N VAL A 67 18.91 0.33 10.62
CA VAL A 67 18.18 0.29 9.36
C VAL A 67 18.59 -0.94 8.56
N ARG A 68 17.61 -1.61 7.95
CA ARG A 68 17.76 -2.85 7.20
C ARG A 68 17.33 -2.67 5.75
N ALA A 69 18.01 -3.35 4.84
CA ALA A 69 17.60 -3.42 3.45
C ALA A 69 16.22 -4.08 3.32
N ILE A 70 15.31 -3.46 2.57
CA ILE A 70 13.93 -3.92 2.45
C ILE A 70 13.77 -5.11 1.50
N ALA A 71 14.70 -5.28 0.56
CA ALA A 71 14.69 -6.28 -0.50
C ALA A 71 16.12 -6.49 -1.00
N ASP A 72 16.33 -7.57 -1.75
CA ASP A 72 17.59 -7.80 -2.46
C ASP A 72 17.81 -6.73 -3.53
N GLY A 73 19.06 -6.38 -3.80
CA GLY A 73 19.38 -5.33 -4.76
C GLY A 73 20.85 -5.02 -4.86
N LYS A 74 21.14 -3.82 -5.36
CA LYS A 74 22.50 -3.31 -5.57
C LYS A 74 22.57 -1.85 -5.16
N VAL A 75 23.59 -1.48 -4.37
CA VAL A 75 23.82 -0.08 -4.01
C VAL A 75 24.11 0.72 -5.28
N VAL A 76 23.36 1.79 -5.51
CA VAL A 76 23.57 2.71 -6.66
C VAL A 76 24.01 4.11 -6.23
N PHE A 77 23.84 4.45 -4.95
CA PHE A 77 24.36 5.67 -4.36
C PHE A 77 24.64 5.45 -2.88
N VAL A 78 25.74 6.04 -2.37
CA VAL A 78 26.06 6.07 -0.95
C VAL A 78 26.79 7.35 -0.61
N HIS A 79 26.38 8.01 0.47
CA HIS A 79 27.06 9.17 1.05
C HIS A 79 27.31 8.91 2.53
N ALA A 80 28.57 9.02 2.94
CA ALA A 80 28.95 8.87 4.33
C ALA A 80 28.51 10.11 5.15
N PRO A 81 27.95 9.93 6.35
CA PRO A 81 27.46 11.06 7.13
C PRO A 81 28.59 11.97 7.60
N THR A 82 28.31 13.27 7.57
CA THR A 82 29.10 14.32 8.19
C THR A 82 29.06 14.17 9.70
N ALA A 83 30.22 14.29 10.36
CA ALA A 83 30.30 14.23 11.80
C ALA A 83 29.53 15.41 12.44
N PRO A 84 28.68 15.15 13.47
CA PRO A 84 27.94 16.20 14.16
C PRO A 84 28.83 17.32 14.69
N ASN A 85 28.39 18.57 14.51
CA ASN A 85 29.00 19.74 15.11
C ASN A 85 27.95 20.62 15.80
N SER A 86 28.40 21.53 16.66
CA SER A 86 27.54 22.45 17.42
C SER A 86 27.50 23.87 16.86
N ASP A 87 28.11 24.13 15.70
CA ASP A 87 28.04 25.45 15.08
C ASP A 87 26.63 25.68 14.52
N VAL A 88 25.91 26.62 15.12
CA VAL A 88 24.55 27.02 14.71
C VAL A 88 24.51 27.53 13.26
N LYS A 89 25.65 27.96 12.69
CA LYS A 89 25.75 28.39 11.29
C LYS A 89 26.02 27.25 10.32
N HIS A 90 26.30 26.04 10.81
CA HIS A 90 26.52 24.88 9.96
C HIS A 90 25.22 24.54 9.19
N ALA A 91 25.36 24.12 7.93
CA ALA A 91 24.20 23.79 7.08
C ALA A 91 23.27 22.74 7.70
N LEU A 92 23.86 21.76 8.38
CA LEU A 92 23.13 20.67 9.03
C LEU A 92 22.56 21.03 10.42
N ASN A 93 22.85 22.22 10.96
CA ASN A 93 22.25 22.74 12.20
C ASN A 93 21.11 23.72 11.89
N TYR A 94 20.07 23.22 11.24
CA TYR A 94 18.89 24.01 10.91
C TYR A 94 17.72 23.62 11.82
N ASN A 95 17.22 24.57 12.59
CA ASN A 95 16.02 24.37 13.39
C ASN A 95 14.82 25.06 12.74
N PRO A 96 13.86 24.30 12.16
CA PRO A 96 12.62 24.87 11.63
C PRO A 96 11.64 25.28 12.74
N PHE A 97 11.87 24.83 13.98
CA PHE A 97 11.04 25.13 15.13
C PHE A 97 11.63 26.36 15.84
N HIS A 98 10.84 27.43 15.99
CA HIS A 98 11.25 28.73 16.57
C HIS A 98 12.11 29.63 15.63
N ALA A 99 11.49 30.07 14.54
CA ALA A 99 12.12 30.80 13.42
C ALA A 99 12.80 32.15 13.75
N ASP A 100 12.62 32.69 14.94
CA ASP A 100 13.11 34.03 15.30
C ASP A 100 14.53 34.02 15.84
N THR A 101 14.98 32.92 16.46
CA THR A 101 16.34 32.77 16.98
C THR A 101 16.95 31.45 16.51
N PRO A 102 18.00 31.49 15.66
CA PRO A 102 18.70 30.27 15.24
C PRO A 102 19.21 29.48 16.44
N THR A 103 18.87 28.20 16.49
CA THR A 103 19.38 27.24 17.48
C THR A 103 19.89 26.01 16.74
N ALA A 104 20.89 25.33 17.31
CA ALA A 104 21.44 24.13 16.70
C ALA A 104 20.45 22.98 16.81
N ALA A 105 20.12 22.38 15.67
CA ALA A 105 19.26 21.20 15.54
C ALA A 105 19.84 20.33 14.42
N TRP A 106 20.69 19.37 14.80
CA TRP A 106 21.46 18.59 13.85
C TRP A 106 20.55 17.69 13.00
N THR A 107 20.78 17.69 11.69
CA THR A 107 20.15 16.76 10.75
C THR A 107 21.25 15.97 10.04
N SER A 108 21.19 14.64 10.13
CA SER A 108 22.21 13.77 9.55
C SER A 108 22.08 13.72 8.02
N ASP A 109 23.18 13.58 7.29
CA ASP A 109 23.20 13.57 5.83
C ASP A 109 23.60 12.21 5.23
N GLY A 110 23.84 11.18 6.05
CA GLY A 110 24.16 9.85 5.54
C GLY A 110 23.04 9.28 4.68
N PHE A 111 23.39 8.77 3.49
CA PHE A 111 22.41 8.36 2.48
C PHE A 111 22.80 7.04 1.82
N VAL A 112 21.84 6.15 1.61
CA VAL A 112 22.00 4.95 0.78
C VAL A 112 20.81 4.83 -0.16
N VAL A 113 21.08 4.59 -1.45
CA VAL A 113 20.07 4.26 -2.46
C VAL A 113 20.38 2.89 -3.05
N ILE A 114 19.36 2.04 -3.13
CA ILE A 114 19.46 0.67 -3.63
C ILE A 114 18.52 0.51 -4.83
N GLU A 115 19.06 0.00 -5.92
CA GLU A 115 18.29 -0.49 -7.07
C GLU A 115 17.85 -1.92 -6.81
N HIS A 116 16.55 -2.17 -6.94
CA HIS A 116 15.93 -3.47 -6.81
C HIS A 116 15.44 -3.94 -8.16
N LYS A 117 15.67 -5.22 -8.43
CA LYS A 117 15.18 -5.90 -9.62
C LYS A 117 14.52 -7.19 -9.17
N THR A 118 13.21 -7.33 -9.40
CA THR A 118 12.46 -8.47 -8.86
C THR A 118 11.40 -8.98 -9.83
N GLU A 119 11.19 -10.29 -9.78
CA GLU A 119 10.14 -10.99 -10.50
C GLU A 119 8.88 -11.04 -9.61
N ILE A 120 7.77 -10.49 -10.10
CA ILE A 120 6.50 -10.42 -9.35
C ILE A 120 5.46 -11.43 -9.85
N GLY A 121 5.78 -12.18 -10.89
CA GLY A 121 4.88 -13.15 -11.50
C GLY A 121 5.31 -13.51 -12.93
N ALA A 122 4.41 -14.11 -13.70
CA ALA A 122 4.63 -14.44 -15.10
C ALA A 122 3.30 -14.60 -15.88
N GLU A 123 3.32 -14.24 -17.16
CA GLU A 123 2.27 -14.62 -18.12
C GLU A 123 2.77 -15.80 -18.97
N GLY A 124 2.28 -17.00 -18.64
CA GLY A 124 2.85 -18.24 -19.19
C GLY A 124 4.32 -18.39 -18.78
N ASN A 125 5.22 -18.36 -19.77
CA ASN A 125 6.67 -18.43 -19.53
C ASN A 125 7.36 -17.05 -19.53
N ALA A 126 6.62 -15.97 -19.77
CA ALA A 126 7.17 -14.61 -19.78
C ALA A 126 7.10 -14.01 -18.38
N VAL A 127 8.25 -13.81 -17.74
CA VAL A 127 8.33 -13.25 -16.38
C VAL A 127 7.90 -11.79 -16.36
N THR A 128 7.07 -11.44 -15.37
CA THR A 128 6.76 -10.05 -15.04
C THR A 128 7.81 -9.53 -14.07
N GLU A 129 8.68 -8.66 -14.58
CA GLU A 129 9.82 -8.10 -13.87
C GLU A 129 9.68 -6.59 -13.70
N VAL A 130 10.03 -6.12 -12.51
CA VAL A 130 9.98 -4.69 -12.14
C VAL A 130 11.30 -4.24 -11.54
N VAL A 131 11.65 -3.00 -11.85
CA VAL A 131 12.78 -2.26 -11.26
C VAL A 131 12.22 -1.11 -10.45
N TYR A 132 12.71 -0.97 -9.22
CA TYR A 132 12.34 0.11 -8.31
C TYR A 132 13.53 0.44 -7.41
N TYR A 133 13.46 1.56 -6.70
CA TYR A 133 14.52 2.02 -5.83
C TYR A 133 14.01 2.12 -4.39
N SER A 134 14.89 1.91 -3.43
CA SER A 134 14.68 2.38 -2.06
C SER A 134 15.78 3.37 -1.67
N ALA A 135 15.39 4.43 -0.99
CA ALA A 135 16.29 5.48 -0.52
C ALA A 135 16.13 5.64 0.99
N CYS A 136 17.24 5.59 1.72
CA CYS A 136 17.26 5.83 3.17
C CYS A 136 18.24 6.94 3.52
N MET A 137 17.69 8.09 3.88
CA MET A 137 18.41 9.32 4.22
C MET A 137 18.40 9.56 5.73
N HIS A 138 19.28 10.44 6.19
CA HIS A 138 19.49 10.78 7.60
C HIS A 138 20.08 9.64 8.44
N LEU A 139 20.93 8.81 7.84
CA LEU A 139 21.73 7.82 8.58
C LEU A 139 22.85 8.52 9.38
N ALA A 140 23.07 8.09 10.63
CA ALA A 140 24.21 8.54 11.44
C ALA A 140 25.49 7.75 11.17
N SER A 141 25.39 6.58 10.54
CA SER A 141 26.54 5.79 10.09
C SER A 141 26.14 4.89 8.92
N ILE A 142 27.11 4.57 8.07
CA ILE A 142 26.97 3.54 7.03
C ILE A 142 27.55 2.23 7.58
N ALA A 143 26.76 1.17 7.57
CA ALA A 143 27.19 -0.15 8.03
C ALA A 143 28.22 -0.76 7.07
N HIS A 144 28.91 -1.81 7.54
CA HIS A 144 29.80 -2.58 6.68
C HIS A 144 29.01 -3.61 5.86
N CYS A 145 29.31 -3.69 4.57
CA CYS A 145 28.86 -4.76 3.71
C CYS A 145 29.26 -6.12 4.32
N PRO A 146 28.31 -7.05 4.53
CA PRO A 146 28.62 -8.37 5.10
C PRO A 146 29.63 -9.17 4.30
N LYS A 147 29.71 -8.95 2.99
CA LYS A 147 30.62 -9.66 2.07
C LYS A 147 32.02 -9.07 2.05
N THR A 148 32.16 -7.75 1.86
CA THR A 148 33.47 -7.10 1.69
C THR A 148 34.09 -6.70 3.03
N LYS A 149 33.30 -6.63 4.10
CA LYS A 149 33.69 -6.13 5.45
C LYS A 149 34.12 -4.66 5.48
N ALA A 150 33.97 -3.92 4.38
CA ALA A 150 34.14 -2.48 4.30
C ALA A 150 32.77 -1.79 4.34
N SER A 151 32.74 -0.46 4.54
CA SER A 151 31.51 0.33 4.34
C SER A 151 30.90 0.07 2.96
N TRP A 152 29.57 0.10 2.88
CA TRP A 152 28.85 -0.05 1.61
C TRP A 152 29.41 0.88 0.52
N ALA A 153 29.61 0.33 -0.67
CA ALA A 153 30.05 1.04 -1.85
C ALA A 153 29.09 0.82 -3.03
N VAL A 154 29.07 1.76 -3.97
CA VAL A 154 28.29 1.61 -5.22
C VAL A 154 28.70 0.32 -5.94
N GLY A 155 27.69 -0.45 -6.36
CA GLY A 155 27.86 -1.75 -7.02
C GLY A 155 27.83 -2.95 -6.07
N ASP A 156 27.91 -2.74 -4.75
CA ASP A 156 27.77 -3.84 -3.79
C ASP A 156 26.38 -4.47 -3.88
N ALA A 157 26.35 -5.80 -3.84
CA ALA A 157 25.11 -6.56 -3.75
C ALA A 157 24.58 -6.53 -2.31
N VAL A 158 23.30 -6.23 -2.18
CA VAL A 158 22.58 -6.14 -0.91
C VAL A 158 21.58 -7.28 -0.85
N HIS A 159 21.52 -7.99 0.27
CA HIS A 159 20.44 -8.93 0.54
C HIS A 159 19.42 -8.31 1.49
N ARG A 160 18.16 -8.69 1.33
CA ARG A 160 17.05 -8.32 2.19
C ARG A 160 17.42 -8.61 3.65
N LYS A 161 17.25 -7.60 4.51
CA LYS A 161 17.63 -7.55 5.93
C LYS A 161 19.12 -7.36 6.25
N ASP A 162 19.98 -7.15 5.26
CA ASP A 162 21.33 -6.67 5.53
C ASP A 162 21.27 -5.31 6.25
N GLU A 163 22.21 -5.06 7.16
CA GLU A 163 22.30 -3.78 7.86
C GLU A 163 22.81 -2.69 6.91
N LEU A 164 22.10 -1.57 6.82
CA LEU A 164 22.51 -0.42 6.00
C LEU A 164 23.23 0.66 6.82
N GLY A 165 22.81 0.85 8.07
CA GLY A 165 23.34 1.90 8.92
C GLY A 165 22.57 2.10 10.22
N ALA A 166 23.03 3.04 11.04
CA ALA A 166 22.31 3.47 12.23
C ALA A 166 21.37 4.65 11.89
N PRO A 167 20.15 4.70 12.47
CA PRO A 167 19.28 5.86 12.33
C PRO A 167 19.93 7.09 12.95
N GLY A 168 19.80 8.24 12.28
CA GLY A 168 20.42 9.49 12.71
C GLY A 168 19.46 10.45 13.36
N LEU A 169 19.68 11.73 13.08
CA LEU A 169 18.90 12.83 13.62
C LEU A 169 18.21 13.59 12.49
N ILE A 170 16.98 14.04 12.75
CA ILE A 170 16.26 15.00 11.92
C ILE A 170 15.85 16.16 12.80
N TYR A 171 16.32 17.37 12.50
CA TYR A 171 16.09 18.58 13.31
C TYR A 171 16.36 18.36 14.82
N GLY A 172 17.42 17.62 15.15
CA GLY A 172 17.80 17.29 16.53
C GLY A 172 17.00 16.15 17.18
N HIS A 173 15.99 15.61 16.51
CA HIS A 173 15.25 14.44 16.99
C HIS A 173 16.02 13.15 16.68
N GLU A 174 16.38 12.39 17.73
CA GLU A 174 17.19 11.18 17.60
C GLU A 174 16.42 9.96 17.08
N GLY A 175 17.15 9.07 16.39
CA GLY A 175 16.64 7.77 15.97
C GLY A 175 15.63 7.88 14.83
N GLN A 176 15.77 8.87 13.96
CA GLN A 176 14.87 9.10 12.83
C GLN A 176 15.61 8.93 11.51
N VAL A 177 14.89 8.46 10.50
CA VAL A 177 15.35 8.38 9.10
C VAL A 177 14.25 8.84 8.17
N HIS A 178 14.61 9.33 7.00
CA HIS A 178 13.67 9.40 5.88
C HIS A 178 13.79 8.13 5.05
N PHE A 179 12.65 7.58 4.65
CA PHE A 179 12.60 6.39 3.81
C PHE A 179 11.58 6.54 2.68
N GLU A 180 11.97 6.18 1.46
CA GLU A 180 11.12 6.20 0.28
C GLU A 180 11.35 4.96 -0.60
N ILE A 181 10.29 4.57 -1.31
CA ILE A 181 10.32 3.58 -2.39
C ILE A 181 9.77 4.29 -3.61
N CYS A 182 10.50 4.25 -4.72
CA CYS A 182 10.07 4.89 -5.96
C CYS A 182 10.39 4.06 -7.20
N CYS A 183 9.71 4.34 -8.30
CA CYS A 183 10.00 3.75 -9.60
C CYS A 183 9.71 4.73 -10.74
N ASP A 184 10.10 4.39 -11.97
CA ASP A 184 9.66 5.15 -13.13
C ASP A 184 8.24 4.73 -13.55
N GLU A 185 7.60 5.52 -14.42
CA GLU A 185 6.23 5.24 -14.88
C GLU A 185 6.12 3.88 -15.60
N VAL A 186 7.16 3.44 -16.31
CA VAL A 186 7.17 2.14 -17.00
C VAL A 186 7.04 1.00 -16.00
N ASN A 187 7.79 1.07 -14.90
CA ASN A 187 7.74 0.09 -13.83
C ASN A 187 6.48 0.22 -12.98
N LEU A 188 5.95 1.43 -12.76
CA LEU A 188 4.64 1.61 -12.13
C LEU A 188 3.54 0.90 -12.94
N ARG A 189 3.53 1.06 -14.26
CA ARG A 189 2.57 0.37 -15.16
C ARG A 189 2.72 -1.15 -15.08
N ARG A 190 3.93 -1.67 -14.90
CA ARG A 190 4.15 -3.12 -14.68
C ARG A 190 3.72 -3.57 -13.28
N LEU A 191 3.92 -2.74 -12.26
CA LEU A 191 3.54 -3.01 -10.87
C LEU A 191 2.02 -3.02 -10.67
N THR A 192 1.28 -2.11 -11.31
CA THR A 192 -0.17 -1.94 -11.06
C THR A 192 -1.07 -2.44 -12.18
N ARG A 193 -0.53 -2.60 -13.41
CA ARG A 193 -1.25 -2.88 -14.69
C ARG A 193 -2.32 -1.86 -15.10
N ARG A 194 -2.88 -1.08 -14.18
CA ARG A 194 -3.77 0.06 -14.49
C ARG A 194 -3.00 1.32 -14.91
N GLY A 195 -1.73 1.43 -14.54
CA GLY A 195 -0.94 2.65 -14.78
C GLY A 195 -1.31 3.79 -13.83
N PRO A 196 -0.88 5.03 -14.13
CA PRO A 196 -1.01 6.20 -13.26
C PRO A 196 -2.44 6.81 -13.22
N ASP A 197 -3.48 5.99 -13.29
CA ASP A 197 -4.84 6.49 -13.46
C ASP A 197 -5.46 6.91 -12.12
N TRP A 198 -5.97 8.13 -12.02
CA TRP A 198 -6.81 8.51 -10.88
C TRP A 198 -8.26 8.01 -11.06
N VAL A 199 -8.89 7.55 -9.98
CA VAL A 199 -10.34 7.25 -9.94
C VAL A 199 -11.02 8.06 -8.85
N ASP A 200 -12.13 8.73 -9.18
CA ASP A 200 -12.94 9.43 -8.19
C ASP A 200 -13.52 8.41 -7.18
N PRO A 201 -13.15 8.50 -5.88
CA PRO A 201 -13.73 7.62 -4.87
C PRO A 201 -15.25 7.77 -4.72
N LEU A 202 -15.83 8.89 -5.18
CA LEU A 202 -17.26 9.15 -5.17
C LEU A 202 -17.98 8.64 -6.42
N ASP A 203 -17.26 8.34 -7.49
CA ASP A 203 -17.81 7.77 -8.73
C ASP A 203 -16.88 6.70 -9.33
N PRO A 204 -16.64 5.59 -8.59
CA PRO A 204 -15.81 4.51 -9.09
C PRO A 204 -16.48 3.82 -10.27
N GLN A 205 -15.70 3.60 -11.32
CA GLN A 205 -16.14 2.91 -12.52
C GLN A 205 -16.48 1.44 -12.23
N VAL A 206 -17.54 0.94 -12.87
CA VAL A 206 -17.91 -0.47 -12.82
C VAL A 206 -16.87 -1.27 -13.63
N PRO A 207 -16.23 -2.30 -13.05
CA PRO A 207 -15.30 -3.13 -13.80
C PRO A 207 -16.00 -3.84 -14.98
N VAL A 208 -15.28 -4.03 -16.08
CA VAL A 208 -15.78 -4.71 -17.28
C VAL A 208 -14.94 -5.93 -17.69
N ALA A 209 -13.86 -6.19 -16.94
CA ALA A 209 -12.96 -7.31 -17.15
C ALA A 209 -12.29 -7.68 -15.81
N ASP A 210 -11.74 -8.89 -15.75
CA ASP A 210 -10.89 -9.32 -14.63
C ASP A 210 -9.61 -8.48 -14.56
N GLY A 211 -9.03 -8.44 -13.37
CA GLY A 211 -7.69 -7.92 -13.11
C GLY A 211 -6.59 -8.75 -13.75
N ARG A 212 -5.36 -8.38 -13.45
CA ARG A 212 -4.15 -9.01 -13.98
C ARG A 212 -4.02 -10.48 -13.62
N THR A 213 -3.48 -11.30 -14.52
CA THR A 213 -3.28 -12.74 -14.30
C THR A 213 -1.80 -13.11 -14.15
N ASP A 214 -0.91 -12.22 -14.59
CA ASP A 214 0.52 -12.43 -14.57
C ASP A 214 1.11 -12.32 -13.16
N SER A 215 0.53 -11.50 -12.28
CA SER A 215 0.88 -11.41 -10.86
C SER A 215 -0.37 -11.46 -9.99
N VAL A 216 -0.44 -12.41 -9.05
CA VAL A 216 -1.58 -12.56 -8.13
C VAL A 216 -1.03 -12.78 -6.73
N PHE A 217 -1.26 -11.82 -5.83
CA PHE A 217 -0.83 -11.91 -4.44
C PHE A 217 -1.83 -11.26 -3.48
N GLY A 218 -1.67 -11.57 -2.19
CA GLY A 218 -2.49 -11.01 -1.13
C GLY A 218 -3.92 -11.52 -1.16
N SER A 219 -4.86 -10.62 -0.91
CA SER A 219 -6.30 -10.89 -0.91
C SER A 219 -6.85 -10.95 -2.33
N ALA A 220 -7.86 -11.79 -2.56
CA ALA A 220 -8.67 -11.72 -3.78
C ALA A 220 -9.84 -10.75 -3.56
N TYR A 221 -10.20 -10.00 -4.60
CA TYR A 221 -11.34 -9.07 -4.59
C TYR A 221 -12.25 -9.40 -5.76
N ILE A 222 -13.54 -9.57 -5.48
CA ILE A 222 -14.52 -10.01 -6.48
C ILE A 222 -15.65 -8.99 -6.54
N TYR A 223 -15.82 -8.36 -7.69
CA TYR A 223 -16.95 -7.50 -7.99
C TYR A 223 -18.17 -8.34 -8.33
N LEU A 224 -19.29 -8.08 -7.65
CA LEU A 224 -20.59 -8.70 -7.88
C LEU A 224 -21.57 -7.62 -8.38
N PRO A 225 -22.09 -7.71 -9.62
CA PRO A 225 -23.12 -6.79 -10.08
C PRO A 225 -24.46 -7.05 -9.37
N ALA A 226 -25.36 -6.07 -9.42
CA ALA A 226 -26.79 -6.34 -9.18
C ALA A 226 -27.27 -7.43 -10.15
N GLY A 227 -28.11 -8.35 -9.68
CA GLY A 227 -28.50 -9.54 -10.44
C GLY A 227 -27.66 -10.79 -10.15
N THR A 228 -26.56 -10.68 -9.39
CA THR A 228 -25.75 -11.86 -9.01
C THR A 228 -26.62 -12.89 -8.29
N PRO A 229 -26.64 -14.17 -8.71
CA PRO A 229 -27.44 -15.22 -8.08
C PRO A 229 -27.10 -15.42 -6.60
N THR A 230 -28.14 -15.52 -5.77
CA THR A 230 -28.04 -15.81 -4.34
C THR A 230 -29.00 -16.89 -3.89
N SER A 231 -28.70 -17.47 -2.71
CA SER A 231 -29.53 -18.44 -2.02
C SER A 231 -29.57 -18.16 -0.52
N ALA A 232 -30.75 -18.29 0.08
CA ALA A 232 -30.93 -18.19 1.53
C ALA A 232 -30.41 -19.44 2.26
N SER A 233 -30.38 -20.60 1.58
CA SER A 233 -29.86 -21.87 2.09
C SER A 233 -28.54 -22.26 1.41
N GLN A 234 -27.79 -23.17 2.04
CA GLN A 234 -26.57 -23.73 1.46
C GLN A 234 -26.88 -24.35 0.08
N PRO A 235 -26.15 -23.96 -0.99
CA PRO A 235 -26.34 -24.54 -2.32
C PRO A 235 -26.04 -26.03 -2.35
N THR A 236 -26.91 -26.81 -3.00
CA THR A 236 -26.79 -28.27 -3.12
C THR A 236 -25.98 -28.72 -4.34
N SER A 237 -25.69 -27.80 -5.26
CA SER A 237 -24.88 -28.03 -6.46
C SER A 237 -23.75 -26.99 -6.54
N GLN A 238 -22.59 -27.43 -6.99
CA GLN A 238 -21.43 -26.58 -7.28
C GLN A 238 -21.33 -26.23 -8.77
N LEU A 239 -22.31 -26.66 -9.57
CA LEU A 239 -22.48 -26.28 -10.97
C LEU A 239 -23.72 -25.42 -11.12
N ARG A 240 -23.61 -24.39 -11.97
CA ARG A 240 -24.76 -23.61 -12.42
C ARG A 240 -25.65 -24.48 -13.31
N ALA A 241 -26.96 -24.35 -13.14
CA ALA A 241 -27.92 -24.97 -14.03
C ALA A 241 -27.76 -24.39 -15.45
N ALA A 242 -27.93 -25.23 -16.47
CA ALA A 242 -27.94 -24.76 -17.85
C ALA A 242 -29.10 -23.76 -18.04
N ASN A 243 -28.81 -22.61 -18.65
CA ASN A 243 -29.82 -21.63 -19.06
C ASN A 243 -30.84 -22.32 -19.98
N GLY A 244 -31.99 -22.75 -19.43
CA GLY A 244 -33.05 -23.44 -20.18
C GLY A 244 -33.76 -24.57 -19.44
N ALA A 245 -33.21 -25.12 -18.35
CA ALA A 245 -33.86 -26.20 -17.58
C ALA A 245 -34.59 -25.67 -16.34
N VAL A 246 -35.59 -24.79 -16.53
CA VAL A 246 -36.49 -24.41 -15.43
C VAL A 246 -37.58 -25.49 -15.31
N GLY A 247 -37.21 -26.65 -14.77
CA GLY A 247 -38.19 -27.60 -14.24
C GLY A 247 -38.85 -26.96 -13.02
N ALA A 248 -40.18 -27.09 -12.88
CA ALA A 248 -41.01 -26.44 -11.85
C ALA A 248 -40.58 -26.67 -10.38
N ALA A 249 -39.57 -27.52 -10.12
CA ALA A 249 -38.99 -27.76 -8.80
C ALA A 249 -37.65 -27.03 -8.54
N ALA A 250 -37.01 -26.43 -9.55
CA ALA A 250 -35.75 -25.67 -9.42
C ALA A 250 -35.97 -24.15 -9.24
N ALA A 251 -37.23 -23.71 -9.27
CA ALA A 251 -37.65 -22.33 -9.07
C ALA A 251 -37.92 -22.00 -7.59
N THR A 252 -37.13 -22.54 -6.66
CA THR A 252 -37.07 -21.98 -5.30
C THR A 252 -36.27 -20.69 -5.37
N ALA A 253 -36.95 -19.63 -5.84
CA ALA A 253 -36.52 -18.22 -5.91
C ALA A 253 -35.00 -18.03 -5.93
N ALA A 254 -34.41 -17.98 -7.13
CA ALA A 254 -33.10 -17.37 -7.30
C ALA A 254 -33.24 -15.91 -6.86
N HIS A 255 -32.94 -15.67 -5.59
CA HIS A 255 -32.78 -14.31 -5.09
C HIS A 255 -31.56 -13.77 -5.84
N ALA A 256 -31.58 -12.49 -6.13
CA ALA A 256 -30.46 -11.83 -6.76
C ALA A 256 -30.00 -10.71 -5.84
N LEU A 257 -28.71 -10.40 -5.89
CA LEU A 257 -28.23 -9.21 -5.22
C LEU A 257 -28.96 -7.98 -5.77
N PRO A 258 -29.59 -7.16 -4.91
CA PRO A 258 -30.33 -5.98 -5.38
C PRO A 258 -29.38 -4.86 -5.82
N ASN A 259 -28.20 -4.79 -5.22
CA ASN A 259 -27.19 -3.76 -5.47
C ASN A 259 -25.83 -4.43 -5.72
N PRO A 260 -24.96 -3.77 -6.50
CA PRO A 260 -23.59 -4.24 -6.67
C PRO A 260 -22.80 -4.15 -5.36
N GLN A 261 -21.84 -5.06 -5.19
CA GLN A 261 -20.96 -5.11 -4.03
C GLN A 261 -19.61 -5.75 -4.39
N TRP A 262 -18.62 -5.53 -3.55
CA TRP A 262 -17.33 -6.21 -3.61
C TRP A 262 -17.21 -7.22 -2.48
N VAL A 263 -16.53 -8.33 -2.75
CA VAL A 263 -16.20 -9.34 -1.74
C VAL A 263 -14.69 -9.55 -1.75
N GLN A 264 -14.05 -9.26 -0.63
CA GLN A 264 -12.67 -9.65 -0.37
C GLN A 264 -12.64 -11.06 0.21
N VAL A 265 -11.72 -11.89 -0.28
CA VAL A 265 -11.34 -13.17 0.32
C VAL A 265 -9.88 -13.08 0.73
N ALA A 266 -9.63 -13.00 2.03
CA ALA A 266 -8.30 -12.89 2.62
C ALA A 266 -7.93 -14.20 3.33
N TYR A 267 -6.68 -14.61 3.20
CA TYR A 267 -6.16 -15.79 3.89
C TYR A 267 -5.00 -15.40 4.77
N GLU A 268 -5.11 -15.69 6.06
CA GLU A 268 -4.08 -15.39 7.04
C GLU A 268 -4.03 -16.50 8.09
N LYS A 269 -2.83 -17.06 8.33
CA LYS A 269 -2.59 -18.07 9.38
C LYS A 269 -3.56 -19.27 9.32
N GLY A 270 -3.94 -19.69 8.12
CA GLY A 270 -4.85 -20.82 7.91
C GLY A 270 -6.34 -20.46 7.88
N MET A 271 -6.72 -19.23 8.25
CA MET A 271 -8.09 -18.72 8.15
C MET A 271 -8.39 -18.23 6.73
N ALA A 272 -9.66 -18.31 6.33
CA ALA A 272 -10.18 -17.59 5.17
C ALA A 272 -11.29 -16.64 5.60
N THR A 273 -11.01 -15.35 5.56
CA THR A 273 -11.94 -14.30 5.97
C THR A 273 -12.56 -13.64 4.74
N LEU A 274 -13.89 -13.56 4.74
CA LEU A 274 -14.66 -12.84 3.74
C LEU A 274 -15.16 -11.53 4.31
N THR A 275 -14.84 -10.43 3.63
CA THR A 275 -15.31 -9.09 3.96
C THR A 275 -16.06 -8.53 2.76
N SER A 276 -17.28 -8.04 2.99
CA SER A 276 -18.10 -7.44 1.93
C SER A 276 -18.01 -5.92 2.00
N TYR A 277 -18.02 -5.27 0.84
CA TYR A 277 -18.02 -3.83 0.69
C TYR A 277 -19.10 -3.41 -0.29
N ASP A 278 -19.66 -2.22 -0.13
CA ASP A 278 -20.55 -1.65 -1.14
C ASP A 278 -19.76 -1.27 -2.41
N ARG A 279 -20.46 -0.71 -3.41
CA ARG A 279 -19.82 -0.28 -4.67
C ARG A 279 -18.74 0.80 -4.51
N PHE A 280 -18.70 1.50 -3.36
CA PHE A 280 -17.75 2.58 -3.05
C PHE A 280 -16.63 2.13 -2.10
N GLY A 281 -16.63 0.86 -1.68
CA GLY A 281 -15.61 0.33 -0.76
C GLY A 281 -15.93 0.52 0.71
N ALA A 282 -17.15 0.95 1.07
CA ALA A 282 -17.57 1.01 2.47
C ALA A 282 -17.91 -0.41 2.98
N PRO A 283 -17.46 -0.82 4.18
CA PRO A 283 -17.76 -2.15 4.71
C PRO A 283 -19.26 -2.43 4.83
N VAL A 284 -19.67 -3.65 4.48
CA VAL A 284 -21.05 -4.15 4.55
C VAL A 284 -21.11 -5.33 5.50
N GLY A 285 -21.80 -5.15 6.62
CA GLY A 285 -21.93 -6.17 7.66
C GLY A 285 -20.61 -6.52 8.33
N ALA A 286 -20.59 -7.60 9.11
CA ALA A 286 -19.39 -8.10 9.76
C ALA A 286 -18.63 -9.05 8.83
N SER A 287 -17.30 -9.02 8.91
CA SER A 287 -16.46 -10.06 8.30
C SER A 287 -16.79 -11.43 8.88
N ARG A 288 -16.66 -12.46 8.06
CA ARG A 288 -16.92 -13.85 8.44
C ARG A 288 -15.77 -14.75 8.05
N ASN A 289 -15.58 -15.83 8.79
CA ASN A 289 -14.62 -16.86 8.42
C ASN A 289 -15.35 -18.03 7.75
N ASP A 290 -14.82 -18.48 6.62
CA ASP A 290 -15.27 -19.71 6.00
C ASP A 290 -14.87 -20.92 6.84
N SER A 291 -15.70 -21.96 6.82
CA SER A 291 -15.44 -23.25 7.44
C SER A 291 -15.67 -24.38 6.45
N ARG A 292 -14.94 -25.50 6.61
CA ARG A 292 -15.17 -26.72 5.80
C ARG A 292 -16.63 -27.16 5.87
N TYR A 293 -17.25 -27.01 7.04
CA TYR A 293 -18.65 -27.39 7.29
C TYR A 293 -19.68 -26.45 6.67
N ASP A 294 -19.26 -25.30 6.13
CA ASP A 294 -20.12 -24.47 5.29
C ASP A 294 -20.34 -25.10 3.91
N TYR A 295 -19.47 -26.02 3.46
CA TYR A 295 -19.46 -26.56 2.10
C TYR A 295 -19.84 -28.03 1.98
N ILE A 296 -19.91 -28.74 3.10
CA ILE A 296 -20.28 -30.17 3.15
C ILE A 296 -21.60 -30.34 3.91
N SER A 297 -22.54 -31.08 3.33
CA SER A 297 -23.82 -31.42 3.96
C SER A 297 -23.77 -32.80 4.61
N GLY A 298 -24.49 -33.01 5.72
CA GLY A 298 -24.74 -34.35 6.28
C GLY A 298 -23.63 -34.93 7.15
N VAL A 299 -22.56 -34.19 7.45
CA VAL A 299 -21.52 -34.62 8.39
C VAL A 299 -21.92 -34.23 9.82
N ASN A 300 -22.03 -35.23 10.69
CA ASN A 300 -22.38 -35.04 12.10
C ASN A 300 -21.12 -34.61 12.90
N ALA A 301 -20.70 -33.36 12.73
CA ALA A 301 -19.61 -32.75 13.50
C ALA A 301 -20.16 -31.94 14.69
N SER A 302 -19.48 -32.01 15.83
CA SER A 302 -19.85 -31.25 17.03
C SER A 302 -19.70 -29.74 16.81
N VAL A 303 -20.41 -28.93 17.61
CA VAL A 303 -20.30 -27.46 17.57
C VAL A 303 -18.86 -27.00 17.78
N ALA A 304 -18.11 -27.65 18.67
CA ALA A 304 -16.70 -27.33 18.92
C ALA A 304 -15.83 -27.56 17.68
N VAL A 305 -16.02 -28.68 16.98
CA VAL A 305 -15.29 -28.99 15.74
C VAL A 305 -15.64 -28.01 14.63
N LYS A 306 -16.92 -27.65 14.48
CA LYS A 306 -17.37 -26.65 13.51
C LYS A 306 -16.78 -25.26 13.79
N GLY A 307 -16.74 -24.85 15.06
CA GLY A 307 -16.13 -23.59 15.48
C GLY A 307 -14.64 -23.54 15.19
N ALA A 308 -13.90 -24.62 15.50
CA ALA A 308 -12.46 -24.71 15.26
C ALA A 308 -12.09 -24.76 13.76
N ALA A 309 -12.91 -25.40 12.91
CA ALA A 309 -12.60 -25.56 11.49
C ALA A 309 -12.48 -24.23 10.71
N SER A 310 -13.11 -23.16 11.19
CA SER A 310 -12.94 -21.83 10.60
C SER A 310 -11.52 -21.25 10.75
N GLN A 311 -10.74 -21.77 11.70
CA GLN A 311 -9.37 -21.35 11.97
C GLN A 311 -8.33 -22.00 11.03
N SER A 312 -8.74 -23.02 10.27
CA SER A 312 -7.85 -23.83 9.43
C SER A 312 -8.38 -24.06 8.02
N PHE A 313 -9.37 -23.28 7.58
CA PHE A 313 -10.04 -23.50 6.30
C PHE A 313 -9.09 -23.49 5.08
N GLU A 314 -8.00 -22.70 5.12
CA GLU A 314 -6.99 -22.72 4.06
C GLU A 314 -6.39 -24.11 3.86
N HIS A 315 -6.17 -24.84 4.95
CA HIS A 315 -5.67 -26.23 4.92
C HIS A 315 -6.74 -27.22 4.45
N ASP A 316 -8.01 -26.91 4.70
CA ASP A 316 -9.15 -27.72 4.27
C ASP A 316 -9.55 -27.51 2.80
N LEU A 317 -9.05 -26.45 2.14
CA LEU A 317 -9.38 -26.14 0.74
C LEU A 317 -9.15 -27.34 -0.16
N TYR A 318 -8.01 -28.03 -0.04
CA TYR A 318 -7.71 -29.20 -0.86
C TYR A 318 -8.77 -30.30 -0.71
N ALA A 319 -9.19 -30.58 0.53
CA ALA A 319 -10.23 -31.56 0.78
C ALA A 319 -11.59 -31.10 0.20
N VAL A 320 -11.95 -29.82 0.36
CA VAL A 320 -13.17 -29.25 -0.25
C VAL A 320 -13.13 -29.41 -1.77
N CYS A 321 -11.99 -29.18 -2.40
CA CYS A 321 -11.83 -29.29 -3.85
C CYS A 321 -11.96 -30.74 -4.35
N ASN A 322 -11.44 -31.71 -3.60
CA ASN A 322 -11.63 -33.13 -3.89
C ASN A 322 -13.09 -33.53 -3.75
N ASP A 323 -13.79 -33.06 -2.70
CA ASP A 323 -15.22 -33.32 -2.52
C ASP A 323 -16.04 -32.77 -3.71
N ARG A 324 -15.74 -31.53 -4.15
CA ARG A 324 -16.39 -30.91 -5.31
C ARG A 324 -16.15 -31.68 -6.59
N HIS A 325 -14.90 -32.08 -6.87
CA HIS A 325 -14.56 -32.88 -8.04
C HIS A 325 -15.21 -34.27 -8.01
N GLY A 326 -15.18 -34.94 -6.85
CA GLY A 326 -15.72 -36.28 -6.66
C GLY A 326 -17.25 -36.35 -6.68
N ALA A 327 -17.95 -35.25 -6.39
CA ALA A 327 -19.41 -35.16 -6.46
C ALA A 327 -19.96 -35.04 -7.89
N LEU A 328 -19.11 -34.74 -8.88
CA LEU A 328 -19.52 -34.58 -10.29
C LEU A 328 -19.87 -35.93 -10.92
N ASP A 329 -20.79 -35.92 -11.88
CA ASP A 329 -21.04 -37.07 -12.75
C ASP A 329 -19.79 -37.38 -13.62
N VAL A 330 -19.74 -38.57 -14.21
CA VAL A 330 -18.58 -39.06 -14.97
C VAL A 330 -18.20 -38.12 -16.11
N SER A 331 -19.17 -37.55 -16.82
CA SER A 331 -18.91 -36.70 -17.99
C SER A 331 -18.33 -35.34 -17.58
N THR A 332 -18.92 -34.68 -16.58
CA THR A 332 -18.42 -33.40 -16.08
C THR A 332 -17.09 -33.57 -15.37
N ARG A 333 -16.89 -34.68 -14.65
CA ARG A 333 -15.64 -34.98 -13.94
C ARG A 333 -14.45 -35.10 -14.87
N ALA A 334 -14.64 -35.59 -16.10
CA ALA A 334 -13.59 -35.70 -17.11
C ALA A 334 -13.00 -34.34 -17.54
N ALA A 335 -13.76 -33.25 -17.37
CA ALA A 335 -13.34 -31.86 -17.63
C ALA A 335 -13.15 -31.05 -16.33
N SER A 336 -12.72 -31.72 -15.26
CA SER A 336 -12.61 -31.15 -13.91
C SER A 336 -11.37 -31.68 -13.22
N SER A 337 -10.83 -30.93 -12.27
CA SER A 337 -9.71 -31.33 -11.43
C SER A 337 -9.82 -30.69 -10.04
N PRO A 338 -9.31 -31.32 -8.97
CA PRO A 338 -9.21 -30.67 -7.66
C PRO A 338 -8.42 -29.36 -7.69
N SER A 339 -7.38 -29.25 -8.51
CA SER A 339 -6.57 -28.03 -8.63
C SER A 339 -7.32 -26.89 -9.31
N GLY A 340 -8.10 -27.15 -10.38
CA GLY A 340 -8.97 -26.13 -10.97
C GLY A 340 -10.02 -25.59 -9.98
N TRP A 341 -10.58 -26.46 -9.13
CA TRP A 341 -11.43 -26.02 -8.02
C TRP A 341 -10.67 -25.22 -6.97
N TYR A 342 -9.42 -25.60 -6.67
CA TYR A 342 -8.58 -24.89 -5.70
C TYR A 342 -8.33 -23.46 -6.15
N GLU A 343 -7.97 -23.26 -7.41
CA GLU A 343 -7.75 -21.92 -7.96
C GLU A 343 -9.04 -21.09 -7.96
N LEU A 344 -10.18 -21.67 -8.35
CA LEU A 344 -11.47 -20.99 -8.23
C LEU A 344 -11.73 -20.55 -6.79
N LEU A 345 -11.55 -21.43 -5.82
CA LEU A 345 -11.84 -21.14 -4.42
C LEU A 345 -10.88 -20.14 -3.78
N ARG A 346 -9.61 -20.17 -4.17
CA ARG A 346 -8.52 -19.36 -3.60
C ARG A 346 -8.38 -17.99 -4.26
N PHE A 347 -8.54 -17.94 -5.58
CA PHE A 347 -8.28 -16.75 -6.42
C PHE A 347 -9.55 -16.21 -7.10
N GLY A 348 -10.69 -16.89 -6.98
CA GLY A 348 -11.94 -16.52 -7.65
C GLY A 348 -12.01 -16.92 -9.12
N ARG A 349 -10.94 -17.48 -9.69
CA ARG A 349 -10.81 -17.83 -11.11
C ARG A 349 -9.78 -18.93 -11.32
N ASN A 350 -9.89 -19.63 -12.45
CA ASN A 350 -8.93 -20.63 -12.92
C ASN A 350 -7.83 -19.92 -13.72
N LEU A 351 -6.63 -19.80 -13.14
CA LEU A 351 -5.45 -19.13 -13.69
C LEU A 351 -4.54 -20.09 -14.45
N GLY A 352 -4.46 -21.33 -13.99
CA GLY A 352 -3.64 -22.39 -14.52
C GLY A 352 -4.33 -23.22 -15.62
N PRO A 353 -3.60 -24.19 -16.20
CA PRO A 353 -4.11 -25.05 -17.27
C PRO A 353 -5.05 -26.15 -16.76
N ASP A 354 -5.13 -26.35 -15.45
CA ASP A 354 -5.87 -27.45 -14.85
C ASP A 354 -7.38 -27.29 -15.09
N PRO A 355 -8.08 -28.37 -15.46
CA PRO A 355 -9.44 -28.24 -15.95
C PRO A 355 -10.41 -27.89 -14.82
N LEU A 356 -11.32 -26.96 -15.11
CA LEU A 356 -12.46 -26.58 -14.27
C LEU A 356 -13.72 -26.60 -15.16
N PRO A 357 -14.85 -27.16 -14.71
CA PRO A 357 -16.09 -27.13 -15.50
C PRO A 357 -16.49 -25.69 -15.84
N ALA A 358 -16.86 -25.43 -17.09
CA ALA A 358 -17.19 -24.09 -17.57
C ALA A 358 -18.36 -23.44 -16.78
N ASN A 359 -19.29 -24.24 -16.28
CA ASN A 359 -20.41 -23.81 -15.45
C ASN A 359 -20.15 -23.91 -13.94
N ALA A 360 -18.90 -24.11 -13.50
CA ALA A 360 -18.55 -24.14 -12.07
C ALA A 360 -19.00 -22.86 -11.36
N ALA A 361 -19.68 -23.04 -10.23
CA ALA A 361 -20.13 -21.98 -9.34
C ALA A 361 -19.15 -21.80 -8.18
N HIS A 362 -18.96 -20.56 -7.77
CA HIS A 362 -18.17 -20.19 -6.60
C HIS A 362 -19.09 -19.70 -5.49
N TRP A 363 -19.96 -20.58 -5.02
CA TRP A 363 -20.83 -20.29 -3.89
C TRP A 363 -20.01 -19.99 -2.65
N ARG A 364 -20.17 -18.79 -2.11
CA ARG A 364 -19.65 -18.35 -0.80
C ARG A 364 -20.76 -17.67 -0.03
N LYS A 365 -20.75 -17.82 1.30
CA LYS A 365 -21.65 -17.05 2.14
C LYS A 365 -21.02 -15.69 2.41
N ILE A 366 -21.78 -14.62 2.24
CA ILE A 366 -21.31 -13.23 2.30
C ILE A 366 -22.29 -12.38 3.10
N ALA A 367 -21.80 -11.26 3.64
CA ALA A 367 -22.62 -10.29 4.34
C ALA A 367 -23.32 -9.35 3.34
N THR A 368 -24.55 -8.98 3.61
CA THR A 368 -25.32 -7.95 2.89
C THR A 368 -25.93 -6.99 3.91
N PRO A 369 -26.44 -5.81 3.50
CA PRO A 369 -27.09 -4.88 4.43
C PRO A 369 -28.28 -5.48 5.18
N THR A 370 -28.88 -6.56 4.64
CA THR A 370 -30.05 -7.24 5.21
C THR A 370 -29.73 -8.57 5.90
N GLY A 371 -28.45 -8.97 5.97
CA GLY A 371 -28.02 -10.23 6.58
C GLY A 371 -27.11 -11.06 5.67
N GLU A 372 -26.83 -12.30 6.05
CA GLU A 372 -25.95 -13.18 5.26
C GLU A 372 -26.72 -13.95 4.19
N VAL A 373 -26.13 -14.07 2.99
CA VAL A 373 -26.65 -14.90 1.90
C VAL A 373 -25.54 -15.70 1.25
N TRP A 374 -25.88 -16.80 0.59
CA TRP A 374 -24.97 -17.47 -0.34
C TRP A 374 -24.99 -16.75 -1.68
N ALA A 375 -23.84 -16.39 -2.23
CA ALA A 375 -23.72 -15.75 -3.54
C ALA A 375 -22.72 -16.51 -4.43
N ASP A 376 -23.00 -16.60 -5.73
CA ASP A 376 -22.08 -17.20 -6.70
C ASP A 376 -21.06 -16.15 -7.15
N LEU A 377 -19.85 -16.22 -6.57
CA LEU A 377 -18.79 -15.27 -6.88
C LEU A 377 -18.19 -15.46 -8.29
N ASN A 378 -18.53 -16.56 -8.98
CA ASN A 378 -18.12 -16.85 -10.35
C ASN A 378 -19.27 -16.74 -11.35
N ALA A 379 -20.38 -16.11 -10.95
CA ALA A 379 -21.50 -15.83 -11.84
C ALA A 379 -21.08 -14.98 -13.06
N GLN A 380 -21.89 -15.01 -14.11
CA GLN A 380 -21.66 -14.17 -15.27
C GLN A 380 -21.71 -12.68 -14.86
N GLY A 381 -20.74 -11.89 -15.32
CA GLY A 381 -20.63 -10.47 -14.99
C GLY A 381 -19.88 -10.16 -13.69
N THR A 382 -19.37 -11.18 -12.98
CA THR A 382 -18.43 -10.94 -11.86
C THR A 382 -17.00 -10.80 -12.35
N PHE A 383 -16.23 -9.91 -11.72
CA PHE A 383 -14.85 -9.59 -12.11
C PHE A 383 -13.89 -9.74 -10.92
N LYS A 384 -12.73 -10.36 -11.14
CA LYS A 384 -11.82 -10.85 -10.09
C LYS A 384 -10.48 -10.13 -10.17
N PHE A 385 -9.99 -9.73 -9.01
CA PHE A 385 -8.78 -8.94 -8.81
C PHE A 385 -8.04 -9.46 -7.58
N SER A 386 -6.84 -8.91 -7.33
CA SER A 386 -6.06 -9.16 -6.14
C SER A 386 -5.37 -7.89 -5.63
N ASP A 387 -4.62 -7.96 -4.53
CA ASP A 387 -3.79 -6.83 -4.10
C ASP A 387 -2.78 -6.37 -5.17
N ALA A 388 -2.45 -7.24 -6.13
CA ALA A 388 -1.59 -6.93 -7.28
C ALA A 388 -2.20 -5.95 -8.29
N ASP A 389 -3.50 -5.65 -8.17
CA ASP A 389 -4.22 -4.73 -9.05
C ASP A 389 -4.32 -3.31 -8.49
N PHE A 390 -3.86 -3.06 -7.25
CA PHE A 390 -3.88 -1.72 -6.62
C PHE A 390 -5.24 -1.04 -6.76
N LEU A 391 -6.29 -1.73 -6.31
CA LEU A 391 -7.68 -1.36 -6.55
C LEU A 391 -8.09 -0.03 -5.88
N PRO A 392 -8.71 0.92 -6.62
CA PRO A 392 -9.24 2.16 -6.04
C PRO A 392 -10.35 1.96 -5.02
N VAL A 393 -11.17 0.92 -5.16
CA VAL A 393 -12.25 0.62 -4.20
C VAL A 393 -11.74 0.30 -2.79
N ILE A 394 -10.48 -0.15 -2.66
CA ILE A 394 -9.81 -0.33 -1.36
C ILE A 394 -8.84 0.82 -1.04
N GLY A 395 -8.91 1.92 -1.79
CA GLY A 395 -8.22 3.18 -1.49
C GLY A 395 -6.92 3.45 -2.27
N TRP A 396 -6.43 2.51 -3.10
CA TRP A 396 -5.22 2.76 -3.91
C TRP A 396 -5.48 3.74 -5.04
N ASN A 397 -4.70 4.81 -5.15
CA ASN A 397 -4.92 5.81 -6.19
C ASN A 397 -3.64 6.51 -6.62
N CYS A 398 -3.59 6.95 -7.89
CA CYS A 398 -2.45 7.66 -8.47
C CYS A 398 -2.72 9.17 -8.53
N PHE A 399 -1.69 9.98 -8.32
CA PHE A 399 -1.77 11.44 -8.33
C PHE A 399 -0.61 12.03 -9.16
N ASP A 400 -0.91 12.50 -10.37
CA ASP A 400 0.02 13.19 -11.28
C ASP A 400 -0.56 14.48 -11.87
N ASP A 401 -1.68 14.96 -11.33
CA ASP A 401 -2.39 16.15 -11.83
C ASP A 401 -1.86 17.46 -11.24
N ASP A 402 -0.71 17.42 -10.57
CA ASP A 402 -0.06 18.64 -10.09
C ASP A 402 0.54 19.41 -11.27
N PRO A 403 0.13 20.67 -11.52
CA PRO A 403 0.61 21.43 -12.66
C PRO A 403 2.06 21.92 -12.52
N ASN A 404 2.60 21.90 -11.30
CA ASN A 404 3.90 22.47 -10.98
C ASN A 404 4.87 21.42 -10.45
N THR A 405 6.16 21.69 -10.60
CA THR A 405 7.23 20.87 -10.02
C THR A 405 7.86 21.53 -8.80
N ASP A 406 7.20 22.53 -8.21
CA ASP A 406 7.70 23.35 -7.10
C ASP A 406 7.41 22.74 -5.72
N LEU A 407 7.23 21.41 -5.65
CA LEU A 407 6.87 20.63 -4.45
C LEU A 407 5.70 21.20 -3.61
N ARG A 408 4.94 22.16 -4.11
CA ARG A 408 3.72 22.64 -3.49
C ARG A 408 2.55 21.85 -4.07
N CYS A 409 1.76 21.21 -3.22
CA CYS A 409 0.61 20.43 -3.70
C CYS A 409 -0.47 21.35 -4.25
N ASP A 410 -0.58 21.37 -5.58
CA ASP A 410 -1.65 22.00 -6.31
C ASP A 410 -2.61 21.02 -7.01
N SER A 411 -2.34 19.71 -6.94
CA SER A 411 -3.23 18.61 -7.37
C SER A 411 -4.67 18.78 -6.89
N LEU A 412 -5.62 18.83 -7.84
CA LEU A 412 -7.05 18.88 -7.56
C LEU A 412 -7.56 17.53 -7.04
N HIS A 413 -7.02 16.43 -7.54
CA HIS A 413 -7.36 15.07 -7.09
C HIS A 413 -6.98 14.87 -5.62
N MET A 414 -5.76 15.28 -5.22
CA MET A 414 -5.31 15.19 -3.84
C MET A 414 -6.18 16.08 -2.94
N LYS A 415 -6.37 17.35 -3.32
CA LYS A 415 -7.29 18.26 -2.61
C LYS A 415 -8.71 17.67 -2.46
N THR A 416 -9.20 16.96 -3.48
CA THR A 416 -10.49 16.27 -3.46
C THR A 416 -10.54 15.11 -2.47
N LEU A 417 -9.44 14.39 -2.28
CA LEU A 417 -9.32 13.31 -1.31
C LEU A 417 -9.33 13.84 0.13
N ILE A 418 -8.67 14.98 0.36
CA ILE A 418 -8.43 15.56 1.69
C ILE A 418 -9.44 16.65 2.10
N ARG A 419 -10.35 17.09 1.22
CA ARG A 419 -11.37 18.10 1.55
C ARG A 419 -12.43 17.57 2.52
N ASP A 420 -12.98 18.48 3.31
CA ASP A 420 -14.12 18.19 4.18
C ASP A 420 -15.22 17.47 3.38
N PRO A 421 -15.68 16.27 3.80
CA PRO A 421 -16.70 15.56 3.08
C PRO A 421 -18.03 16.32 3.01
N ASP A 422 -18.33 17.23 3.96
CA ASP A 422 -19.54 18.05 3.90
C ASP A 422 -19.45 19.06 2.75
N PRO A 423 -20.30 18.95 1.71
CA PRO A 423 -20.30 19.90 0.60
C PRO A 423 -20.72 21.32 1.01
N LYS A 424 -21.30 21.49 2.21
CA LYS A 424 -21.67 22.81 2.76
C LYS A 424 -20.52 23.52 3.48
N SER A 425 -19.41 22.82 3.72
CA SER A 425 -18.21 23.40 4.33
C SER A 425 -17.62 24.43 3.36
N GLU A 426 -17.85 25.71 3.65
CA GLU A 426 -17.26 26.80 2.91
C GLU A 426 -15.73 26.69 2.99
N ARG A 427 -15.03 27.06 1.91
CA ARG A 427 -13.55 27.06 1.89
C ARG A 427 -12.92 25.66 2.07
N ARG A 428 -13.68 24.57 1.92
CA ARG A 428 -13.15 23.19 2.03
C ARG A 428 -12.06 22.82 1.02
N MET A 429 -11.82 23.66 0.00
CA MET A 429 -10.74 23.53 -0.98
C MET A 429 -9.58 24.49 -0.72
N ASP A 430 -9.70 25.38 0.27
CA ASP A 430 -8.65 26.33 0.63
C ASP A 430 -7.48 25.58 1.27
N ARG A 431 -6.25 25.91 0.86
CA ARG A 431 -5.03 25.23 1.31
C ARG A 431 -4.88 25.19 2.83
N VAL A 432 -5.22 26.27 3.53
CA VAL A 432 -5.10 26.35 5.00
C VAL A 432 -6.07 25.39 5.69
N GLU A 433 -7.31 25.28 5.21
CA GLU A 433 -8.28 24.36 5.80
C GLU A 433 -7.92 22.91 5.49
N LEU A 434 -7.51 22.64 4.24
CA LEU A 434 -6.99 21.35 3.82
C LEU A 434 -5.77 20.89 4.64
N ALA A 435 -4.82 21.78 4.89
CA ALA A 435 -3.61 21.49 5.67
C ALA A 435 -3.94 21.03 7.10
N LYS A 436 -4.92 21.66 7.77
CA LYS A 436 -5.36 21.27 9.13
C LYS A 436 -5.90 19.85 9.20
N ARG A 437 -6.40 19.31 8.08
CA ARG A 437 -6.97 17.97 8.01
C ARG A 437 -5.92 16.87 7.88
N LEU A 438 -4.67 17.18 7.55
CA LEU A 438 -3.62 16.16 7.39
C LEU A 438 -3.34 15.40 8.70
N GLY A 439 -3.64 16.00 9.86
CA GLY A 439 -3.56 15.34 11.16
C GLY A 439 -4.73 14.39 11.47
N GLU A 440 -5.84 14.44 10.72
CA GLU A 440 -7.02 13.62 10.96
C GLU A 440 -6.79 12.14 10.62
N VAL A 441 -7.30 11.25 11.47
CA VAL A 441 -7.10 9.80 11.33
C VAL A 441 -7.63 9.28 9.98
N ASP A 442 -8.81 9.72 9.57
CA ASP A 442 -9.44 9.27 8.32
C ASP A 442 -8.69 9.77 7.08
N VAL A 443 -8.17 10.99 7.11
CA VAL A 443 -7.34 11.53 6.02
C VAL A 443 -6.02 10.77 5.94
N ARG A 444 -5.34 10.55 7.07
CA ARG A 444 -4.10 9.76 7.12
C ARG A 444 -4.32 8.34 6.62
N LYS A 445 -5.45 7.71 6.95
CA LYS A 445 -5.80 6.37 6.45
C LYS A 445 -5.93 6.33 4.92
N LYS A 446 -6.51 7.36 4.32
CA LYS A 446 -6.59 7.49 2.84
C LYS A 446 -5.22 7.69 2.21
N LEU A 447 -4.39 8.57 2.79
CA LEU A 447 -3.06 8.91 2.27
C LEU A 447 -2.07 7.74 2.29
N ARG A 448 -2.25 6.75 3.18
CA ARG A 448 -1.45 5.50 3.22
C ARG A 448 -1.49 4.69 1.91
N ARG A 449 -2.45 4.93 1.03
CA ARG A 449 -2.62 4.23 -0.26
C ARG A 449 -2.48 5.15 -1.47
N ALA A 450 -1.89 6.33 -1.28
CA ALA A 450 -1.57 7.23 -2.37
C ALA A 450 -0.27 6.79 -3.07
N ILE A 451 -0.27 6.82 -4.40
CA ILE A 451 0.90 6.69 -5.27
C ILE A 451 1.00 8.03 -5.99
N CYS A 452 2.10 8.74 -5.85
CA CYS A 452 2.14 10.16 -6.19
C CYS A 452 3.38 10.46 -7.00
N LYS A 453 3.22 11.31 -8.00
CA LYS A 453 4.32 11.73 -8.86
C LYS A 453 5.05 12.94 -8.27
N PHE A 454 6.36 12.84 -8.07
CA PHE A 454 7.19 13.90 -7.49
C PHE A 454 8.50 14.11 -8.23
N PRO A 455 9.00 15.35 -8.34
CA PRO A 455 10.41 15.54 -8.63
C PRO A 455 11.27 14.98 -7.47
N CYS A 456 12.45 14.44 -7.78
CA CYS A 456 13.37 13.89 -6.77
C CYS A 456 13.74 14.94 -5.70
N GLU A 457 13.42 14.66 -4.44
CA GLU A 457 13.68 15.56 -3.31
C GLU A 457 15.18 15.81 -3.08
N TRP A 458 16.01 14.88 -3.53
CA TRP A 458 17.44 14.83 -3.24
C TRP A 458 18.31 15.50 -4.32
N ASP A 459 17.73 15.94 -5.44
CA ASP A 459 18.49 16.63 -6.50
C ASP A 459 18.84 18.06 -6.08
N ARG A 460 20.14 18.33 -5.90
CA ARG A 460 20.64 19.63 -5.48
C ARG A 460 20.34 20.73 -6.49
N ALA A 461 20.36 20.41 -7.78
CA ALA A 461 20.26 21.40 -8.86
C ALA A 461 18.88 22.09 -8.91
N THR A 462 17.87 21.52 -8.27
CA THR A 462 16.48 21.98 -8.35
C THR A 462 15.93 22.54 -7.03
N VAL A 463 16.76 22.64 -5.98
CA VAL A 463 16.33 23.06 -4.63
C VAL A 463 15.58 24.39 -4.64
N GLU A 464 16.16 25.45 -5.19
CA GLU A 464 15.53 26.78 -5.18
C GLU A 464 14.22 26.78 -5.98
N ALA A 465 14.17 26.10 -7.13
CA ALA A 465 12.95 25.97 -7.92
C ALA A 465 11.86 25.17 -7.21
N ARG A 466 12.24 24.13 -6.44
CA ARG A 466 11.34 23.26 -5.67
C ARG A 466 10.81 23.89 -4.39
N TYR A 467 11.47 24.89 -3.83
CA TYR A 467 11.06 25.45 -2.54
C TYR A 467 10.84 26.97 -2.58
N GLY A 468 11.02 27.62 -3.72
CA GLY A 468 10.91 29.08 -3.87
C GLY A 468 9.56 29.66 -3.45
N TRP A 469 8.48 28.86 -3.49
CA TRP A 469 7.18 29.29 -2.97
C TRP A 469 7.21 29.63 -1.47
N LEU A 470 8.14 29.07 -0.69
CA LEU A 470 8.34 29.38 0.73
C LEU A 470 8.75 30.84 0.96
N GLU A 471 9.42 31.49 0.00
CA GLU A 471 9.75 32.93 0.09
C GLU A 471 8.50 33.80 0.26
N THR A 472 7.36 33.34 -0.24
CA THR A 472 6.08 34.08 -0.16
C THR A 472 5.16 33.59 0.94
N GLU A 473 5.42 32.41 1.53
CA GLU A 473 4.53 31.78 2.50
C GLU A 473 5.13 31.67 3.91
N ASP A 474 6.43 31.41 4.04
CA ASP A 474 7.18 31.20 5.29
C ASP A 474 8.28 32.23 5.53
N PHE A 475 8.89 32.74 4.46
CA PHE A 475 10.02 33.67 4.51
C PHE A 475 9.67 35.01 3.86
N LYS A 476 8.42 35.46 4.07
CA LYS A 476 7.80 36.63 3.44
C LYS A 476 8.70 37.85 3.53
N SER A 477 8.77 38.63 2.45
CA SER A 477 9.34 39.98 2.45
C SER A 477 8.59 40.98 3.37
N THR A 478 7.45 40.58 3.94
CA THR A 478 6.74 41.37 4.95
C THR A 478 7.24 41.11 6.37
N ASP A 479 7.96 40.01 6.61
CA ASP A 479 8.95 40.03 7.70
C ASP A 479 9.95 41.13 7.35
N ASP A 480 10.64 41.73 8.32
CA ASP A 480 11.74 42.64 7.99
C ASP A 480 12.58 42.05 6.84
N ASP A 481 12.73 42.76 5.71
CA ASP A 481 13.29 42.22 4.46
C ASP A 481 14.63 41.51 4.72
N ALA A 482 15.44 42.07 5.63
CA ALA A 482 16.70 41.48 6.05
C ALA A 482 16.51 40.16 6.82
N THR A 483 15.45 40.02 7.60
CA THR A 483 15.07 38.80 8.33
C THR A 483 14.48 37.73 7.42
N GLY A 484 13.61 38.09 6.48
CA GLY A 484 13.05 37.18 5.46
C GLY A 484 14.14 36.56 4.58
N ALA A 485 14.98 37.39 3.96
CA ALA A 485 16.10 36.93 3.13
C ALA A 485 17.08 36.03 3.91
N ARG A 486 17.44 36.41 5.15
CA ARG A 486 18.30 35.57 6.01
C ARG A 486 17.66 34.22 6.37
N LYS A 487 16.32 34.13 6.49
CA LYS A 487 15.64 32.86 6.76
C LYS A 487 15.70 31.95 5.54
N TRP A 488 15.42 32.49 4.35
CA TRP A 488 15.54 31.79 3.07
C TRP A 488 16.98 31.28 2.83
N ASP A 489 17.99 32.14 2.97
CA ASP A 489 19.39 31.75 2.77
C ASP A 489 19.82 30.59 3.69
N ARG A 490 19.34 30.59 4.94
CA ARG A 490 19.59 29.49 5.89
C ARG A 490 18.91 28.21 5.45
N PHE A 491 17.66 28.29 5.00
CA PHE A 491 16.93 27.13 4.48
C PHE A 491 17.61 26.56 3.23
N VAL A 492 17.97 27.39 2.24
CA VAL A 492 18.66 26.95 1.01
C VAL A 492 20.00 26.31 1.36
N LYS A 493 20.78 26.93 2.24
CA LYS A 493 22.04 26.35 2.73
C LYS A 493 21.82 24.98 3.37
N HIS A 494 20.75 24.82 4.16
CA HIS A 494 20.39 23.56 4.78
C HIS A 494 20.01 22.49 3.75
N ALA A 495 19.10 22.83 2.84
CA ALA A 495 18.66 21.94 1.77
C ALA A 495 19.83 21.51 0.86
N HIS A 496 20.77 22.41 0.53
CA HIS A 496 22.00 22.05 -0.18
C HIS A 496 22.90 21.09 0.60
N GLY A 497 22.91 21.18 1.94
CA GLY A 497 23.62 20.24 2.80
C GLY A 497 23.03 18.83 2.82
N LEU A 498 21.78 18.66 2.40
CA LEU A 498 21.04 17.39 2.39
C LEU A 498 20.73 16.86 0.97
N THR A 499 21.23 17.53 -0.07
CA THR A 499 20.98 17.18 -1.47
C THR A 499 22.30 16.98 -2.22
N PHE A 500 22.26 16.24 -3.32
CA PHE A 500 23.45 15.70 -3.98
C PHE A 500 23.41 15.99 -5.49
N GLU A 501 24.58 16.19 -6.10
CA GLU A 501 24.73 16.51 -7.53
C GLU A 501 24.92 15.26 -8.40
N ASP A 502 25.46 14.20 -7.81
CA ASP A 502 25.93 12.97 -8.45
C ASP A 502 24.95 11.80 -8.28
N LEU A 503 23.68 12.09 -7.97
CA LEU A 503 22.64 11.07 -7.91
C LEU A 503 22.47 10.38 -9.27
N PRO A 504 22.31 9.04 -9.30
CA PRO A 504 22.07 8.31 -10.54
C PRO A 504 20.84 8.85 -11.28
N LYS A 505 20.97 9.11 -12.58
CA LYS A 505 19.86 9.62 -13.40
C LYS A 505 18.61 8.75 -13.30
N ALA A 506 18.76 7.42 -13.31
CA ALA A 506 17.63 6.51 -13.21
C ALA A 506 16.86 6.62 -11.89
N PHE A 507 17.54 6.95 -10.78
CA PHE A 507 16.89 7.24 -9.50
C PHE A 507 16.19 8.60 -9.52
N LYS A 508 16.79 9.62 -10.17
CA LYS A 508 16.15 10.93 -10.33
C LYS A 508 14.90 10.91 -11.21
N ASP A 509 14.89 10.02 -12.20
CA ASP A 509 13.76 9.79 -13.10
C ASP A 509 12.71 8.81 -12.51
N ALA A 510 12.99 8.20 -11.34
CA ALA A 510 12.03 7.37 -10.61
C ALA A 510 11.09 8.26 -9.79
N ASP A 511 10.20 8.94 -10.50
CA ASP A 511 9.35 10.02 -10.01
C ASP A 511 7.99 9.57 -9.46
N TRP A 512 7.76 8.26 -9.27
CA TRP A 512 6.49 7.67 -8.79
C TRP A 512 6.59 6.88 -7.50
#